data_AF-A0A9P7NGJ7-F1
#
_entry.id   AF-A0A9P7NGJ7-F1
#
_cell.length_a   1.000
_cell.length_b   1.000
_cell.length_c   1.000
_cell.angle_alpha   90.00
_cell.angle_beta   90.00
_cell.angle_gamma   90.00
#
_symmetry.space_group_name_H-M   'P 1'
#
loop_
_entity.id
_entity.type
_entity.pdbx_description
1 polymer ?
#
loop_
_entity_poly.entity_id
_entity_poly.type
_entity_poly.pdbx_seq_one_letter_code
_entity_poly.pdbx_strand_id
1 'polypeptide(L)'
;MAFPAIGDYNTGVCPESHPIAIYSVFLEFFYNTGAIQDFNRLVWSMGDATGYGLHGDFVNGWSNQTALELALSTCTGDKGVNDPNCSLNIGPNGPGRASLQSLEIPPAINEDVGFNNVLDTLPGDNPVTGQLD
;
A
#
# COMPACT_ATOMS: atom_id res chain seq x y z
N MET A 1 -11.54 6.20 -17.89
CA MET A 1 -11.60 5.83 -16.45
C MET A 1 -12.11 7.04 -15.69
N ALA A 2 -12.93 6.85 -14.66
CA ALA A 2 -13.48 7.93 -13.85
C ALA A 2 -13.51 7.54 -12.36
N PHE A 3 -13.36 8.52 -11.48
CA PHE A 3 -13.58 8.35 -10.04
C PHE A 3 -15.08 8.10 -9.78
N PRO A 4 -15.46 7.39 -8.70
CA PRO A 4 -16.86 7.21 -8.34
C PRO A 4 -17.64 8.53 -8.29
N ALA A 5 -18.86 8.52 -8.82
CA ALA A 5 -19.75 9.68 -8.83
C ALA A 5 -20.39 9.94 -7.46
N ILE A 6 -20.52 8.89 -6.66
CA ILE A 6 -21.10 8.91 -5.31
C ILE A 6 -20.19 8.07 -4.42
N GLY A 7 -19.91 8.54 -3.21
CA GLY A 7 -19.10 7.81 -2.22
C GLY A 7 -17.60 7.99 -2.43
N ASP A 8 -16.84 6.94 -2.15
CA ASP A 8 -15.37 6.94 -2.15
C ASP A 8 -14.79 5.79 -2.99
N TYR A 9 -13.47 5.64 -2.96
CA TYR A 9 -12.75 4.60 -3.70
C TYR A 9 -13.02 3.16 -3.20
N ASN A 10 -13.57 2.97 -2.00
CA ASN A 10 -13.84 1.64 -1.42
C ASN A 10 -15.24 1.13 -1.77
N THR A 11 -16.24 2.03 -1.73
CA THR A 11 -17.66 1.66 -1.79
C THR A 11 -18.48 2.52 -2.76
N GLY A 12 -17.82 3.37 -3.52
CA GLY A 12 -18.47 4.34 -4.39
C GLY A 12 -19.17 3.74 -5.61
N VAL A 13 -20.10 4.51 -6.16
CA VAL A 13 -20.89 4.14 -7.34
C VAL A 13 -20.26 4.74 -8.59
N CYS A 14 -20.06 3.90 -9.60
CA CYS A 14 -19.55 4.30 -10.89
C CYS A 14 -20.47 5.32 -11.60
N PRO A 15 -19.94 6.36 -12.27
CA PRO A 15 -20.76 7.22 -13.12
C PRO A 15 -21.32 6.45 -14.31
N GLU A 16 -22.46 6.88 -14.85
CA GLU A 16 -23.07 6.26 -16.06
C GLU A 16 -22.12 6.24 -17.26
N SER A 17 -21.22 7.22 -17.38
CA SER A 17 -20.22 7.29 -18.45
C SER A 17 -19.13 6.23 -18.32
N HIS A 18 -18.94 5.64 -17.14
CA HIS A 18 -17.96 4.61 -16.84
C HIS A 18 -18.57 3.56 -15.89
N PRO A 19 -19.57 2.79 -16.34
CA PRO A 19 -20.44 2.00 -15.46
C PRO A 19 -19.78 0.73 -14.91
N ILE A 20 -18.52 0.46 -15.28
CA ILE A 20 -17.77 -0.73 -14.88
C ILE A 20 -16.73 -0.31 -13.86
N ALA A 21 -16.85 -0.84 -12.64
CA ALA A 21 -15.83 -0.69 -11.62
C ALA A 21 -14.57 -1.46 -12.02
N ILE A 22 -13.42 -0.78 -11.93
CA ILE A 22 -12.11 -1.39 -12.13
C ILE A 22 -11.49 -1.58 -10.76
N TYR A 23 -10.82 -2.71 -10.56
CA TYR A 23 -10.17 -3.02 -9.29
C TYR A 23 -9.07 -2.01 -8.99
N SER A 24 -9.09 -1.46 -7.78
CA SER A 24 -8.05 -0.58 -7.25
C SER A 24 -7.17 -1.33 -6.26
N VAL A 25 -5.86 -1.18 -6.37
CA VAL A 25 -4.94 -1.52 -5.28
C VAL A 25 -4.90 -0.33 -4.34
N PHE A 26 -5.27 -0.55 -3.08
CA PHE A 26 -5.17 0.45 -2.03
C PHE A 26 -3.92 0.18 -1.19
N LEU A 27 -3.02 1.16 -1.11
CA LEU A 27 -1.82 1.14 -0.30
C LEU A 27 -1.94 2.23 0.76
N GLU A 28 -1.84 1.85 2.03
CA GLU A 28 -1.91 2.77 3.16
C GLU A 28 -0.65 2.62 4.00
N PHE A 29 -0.01 3.75 4.28
CA PHE A 29 1.23 3.81 5.04
C PHE A 29 1.02 4.67 6.28
N PHE A 30 1.28 4.08 7.45
CA PHE A 30 1.20 4.79 8.72
C PHE A 30 2.60 5.17 9.19
N TYR A 31 2.83 6.47 9.40
CA TYR A 31 4.06 6.99 10.00
C TYR A 31 3.74 7.57 11.36
N ASN A 32 4.44 7.11 12.40
CA ASN A 32 4.33 7.71 13.73
C ASN A 32 5.14 9.01 13.79
N THR A 33 4.47 10.13 13.51
CA THR A 33 5.06 11.47 13.51
C THR A 33 4.86 12.22 14.82
N GLY A 34 4.29 11.59 15.87
CA GLY A 34 3.88 12.27 17.10
C GLY A 34 5.02 12.94 17.88
N ALA A 35 6.27 12.50 17.69
CA ALA A 35 7.44 13.10 18.31
C ALA A 35 8.05 14.27 17.49
N ILE A 36 7.56 14.51 16.27
CA ILE A 36 8.13 15.46 15.32
C ILE A 36 7.40 16.80 15.46
N GLN A 37 8.08 17.79 16.04
CA GLN A 37 7.51 19.12 16.26
C GLN A 37 7.32 19.90 14.95
N ASP A 38 8.29 19.80 14.03
CA ASP A 38 8.30 20.50 12.74
C ASP A 38 7.91 19.55 11.58
N PHE A 39 6.65 19.10 11.55
CA PHE A 39 6.16 18.16 10.53
C PHE A 39 6.26 18.70 9.08
N ASN A 40 6.35 20.02 8.89
CA ASN A 40 6.55 20.65 7.58
C ASN A 40 7.95 20.43 6.99
N ARG A 41 8.83 19.70 7.68
CA ARG A 41 10.20 19.42 7.26
C ARG A 41 10.44 17.94 6.95
N LEU A 42 9.38 17.15 6.85
CA LEU A 42 9.47 15.75 6.47
C LEU A 42 9.80 15.65 4.98
N VAL A 43 10.82 14.85 4.68
CA VAL A 43 11.28 14.52 3.33
C VAL A 43 11.40 13.00 3.22
N TRP A 44 11.16 12.46 2.03
CA TRP A 44 11.45 11.05 1.76
C TRP A 44 12.95 10.80 1.79
N SER A 45 13.37 9.60 2.18
CA SER A 45 14.80 9.22 2.26
C SER A 45 15.54 9.31 0.92
N MET A 46 14.81 9.26 -0.19
CA MET A 46 15.34 9.49 -1.54
C MET A 46 15.52 10.98 -1.88
N GLY A 47 15.36 11.86 -0.90
CA GLY A 47 15.55 13.30 -1.03
C GLY A 47 14.31 14.08 -1.47
N ASP A 48 13.16 13.43 -1.73
CA ASP A 48 11.97 14.12 -2.23
C ASP A 48 11.22 14.87 -1.11
N ALA A 49 11.19 16.20 -1.19
CA ALA A 49 10.42 17.06 -0.30
C ALA A 49 8.98 17.32 -0.77
N THR A 50 8.61 16.91 -1.99
CA THR A 50 7.28 17.17 -2.58
C THR A 50 6.27 16.07 -2.33
N GLY A 51 6.75 14.84 -2.13
CA GLY A 51 5.92 13.64 -1.98
C GLY A 51 5.60 12.92 -3.28
N TYR A 52 5.97 13.46 -4.44
CA TYR A 52 5.71 12.84 -5.75
C TYR A 52 6.61 11.65 -6.10
N GLY A 53 7.69 11.44 -5.36
CA GLY A 53 8.61 10.31 -5.55
C GLY A 53 8.09 9.00 -4.96
N LEU A 54 7.09 9.04 -4.08
CA LEU A 54 6.48 7.85 -3.52
C LEU A 54 5.65 7.14 -4.60
N HIS A 55 6.05 5.92 -4.92
CA HIS A 55 5.28 5.01 -5.75
C HIS A 55 5.23 3.64 -5.08
N GLY A 56 4.23 2.85 -5.46
CA GLY A 56 4.08 1.47 -5.01
C GLY A 56 3.83 0.58 -6.21
N ASP A 57 4.60 -0.49 -6.30
CA ASP A 57 4.42 -1.50 -7.33
C ASP A 57 3.63 -2.67 -6.76
N PHE A 58 2.62 -3.12 -7.51
CA PHE A 58 1.95 -4.37 -7.25
C PHE A 58 2.50 -5.43 -8.21
N VAL A 59 3.07 -6.50 -7.65
CA VAL A 59 3.56 -7.64 -8.42
C VAL A 59 2.80 -8.89 -7.98
N ASN A 60 2.18 -9.57 -8.93
CA ASN A 60 1.54 -10.86 -8.71
C ASN A 60 2.56 -12.00 -8.94
N GLY A 61 2.85 -12.76 -7.89
CA GLY A 61 3.70 -13.96 -7.93
C GLY A 61 2.96 -15.29 -7.75
N TRP A 62 1.63 -15.30 -7.83
CA TRP A 62 0.83 -16.51 -7.59
C TRP A 62 0.90 -17.48 -8.77
N SER A 63 1.13 -18.77 -8.51
CA SER A 63 1.08 -19.80 -9.57
C SER A 63 -0.31 -19.95 -10.18
N ASN A 64 -1.36 -19.73 -9.38
CA ASN A 64 -2.74 -19.74 -9.85
C ASN A 64 -3.13 -18.36 -10.39
N GLN A 65 -3.09 -18.21 -11.71
CA GLN A 65 -3.37 -16.93 -12.39
C GLN A 65 -4.84 -16.50 -12.31
N THR A 66 -5.78 -17.40 -12.04
CA THR A 66 -7.22 -17.07 -11.90
C THR A 66 -7.64 -16.81 -10.47
N ALA A 67 -6.72 -16.93 -9.49
CA ALA A 67 -7.04 -16.77 -8.07
C ALA A 67 -7.66 -15.39 -7.76
N LEU A 68 -7.11 -14.33 -8.35
CA LEU A 68 -7.61 -12.97 -8.13
C LEU A 68 -9.00 -12.77 -8.73
N GLU A 69 -9.21 -13.18 -9.98
CA GLU A 69 -10.51 -13.11 -10.65
C GLU A 69 -11.58 -13.88 -9.85
N LEU A 70 -11.24 -15.08 -9.38
CA LEU A 70 -12.16 -15.89 -8.59
C LEU A 70 -12.48 -15.22 -7.24
N ALA A 71 -11.48 -14.67 -6.55
CA ALA A 71 -11.70 -13.91 -5.31
C ALA A 71 -12.60 -12.70 -5.55
N LEU A 72 -12.39 -11.98 -6.65
CA LEU A 72 -13.22 -10.83 -7.02
C LEU A 72 -14.65 -11.22 -7.40
N SER A 73 -14.90 -12.46 -7.81
CA SER A 73 -16.26 -12.96 -8.08
C SER A 73 -16.97 -13.55 -6.85
N THR A 74 -16.23 -13.99 -5.83
CA THR A 74 -16.78 -14.78 -4.71
C THR A 74 -16.63 -14.13 -3.35
N CYS A 75 -15.73 -13.15 -3.20
CA CYS A 75 -15.39 -12.50 -1.93
C CYS A 75 -15.91 -11.05 -1.86
N THR A 76 -16.98 -10.75 -2.59
CA THR A 76 -17.61 -9.41 -2.68
C THR A 76 -18.95 -9.35 -1.94
N GLY A 77 -19.49 -8.14 -1.79
CA GLY A 77 -20.75 -7.89 -1.08
C GLY A 77 -20.55 -7.69 0.43
N ASP A 78 -21.65 -7.64 1.19
CA ASP A 78 -21.64 -7.19 2.60
C ASP A 78 -20.74 -8.02 3.53
N LYS A 79 -20.51 -9.30 3.19
CA LYS A 79 -19.65 -10.20 3.98
C LYS A 79 -18.19 -10.17 3.51
N GLY A 80 -17.93 -9.68 2.30
CA GLY A 80 -16.60 -9.61 1.70
C GLY A 80 -15.82 -10.93 1.79
N VAL A 81 -14.58 -10.85 2.27
CA VAL A 81 -13.70 -12.01 2.50
C VAL A 81 -14.23 -13.01 3.54
N ASN A 82 -15.22 -12.62 4.36
CA ASN A 82 -15.85 -13.51 5.35
C ASN A 82 -17.07 -14.27 4.80
N ASP A 83 -17.45 -14.07 3.53
CA ASP A 83 -18.51 -14.89 2.92
C ASP A 83 -18.07 -16.37 2.90
N PRO A 84 -18.89 -17.33 3.36
CA PRO A 84 -18.50 -18.75 3.35
C PRO A 84 -18.18 -19.30 1.95
N ASN A 85 -18.70 -18.69 0.88
CA ASN A 85 -18.42 -19.06 -0.50
C ASN A 85 -17.22 -18.31 -1.10
N CYS A 86 -16.59 -17.39 -0.36
CA CYS A 86 -15.40 -16.70 -0.81
C CYS A 86 -14.29 -17.71 -1.11
N SER A 87 -13.71 -17.63 -2.31
CA SER A 87 -12.68 -18.55 -2.79
C SER A 87 -11.38 -18.50 -1.99
N LEU A 88 -11.20 -17.48 -1.15
CA LEU A 88 -10.06 -17.38 -0.25
C LEU A 88 -10.24 -18.25 1.01
N ASN A 89 -11.42 -18.81 1.29
CA ASN A 89 -11.64 -19.75 2.39
C ASN A 89 -11.04 -21.13 2.11
N ILE A 90 -9.71 -21.20 2.00
CA ILE A 90 -8.96 -22.40 1.59
C ILE A 90 -8.55 -23.31 2.76
N GLY A 91 -9.01 -23.05 3.98
CA GLY A 91 -8.66 -23.85 5.14
C GLY A 91 -9.47 -23.52 6.40
N PRO A 92 -9.22 -24.23 7.52
CA PRO A 92 -9.98 -24.07 8.78
C PRO A 92 -9.86 -22.66 9.39
N ASN A 93 -8.91 -21.85 8.92
CA ASN A 93 -8.65 -20.50 9.39
C ASN A 93 -9.24 -19.40 8.47
N GLY A 94 -10.01 -19.76 7.44
CA GLY A 94 -10.64 -18.79 6.52
C GLY A 94 -9.64 -18.13 5.54
N PRO A 95 -9.85 -16.85 5.15
CA PRO A 95 -9.11 -16.14 4.09
C PRO A 95 -7.65 -15.75 4.45
N GLY A 96 -7.08 -16.36 5.49
CA GLY A 96 -5.81 -15.95 6.07
C GLY A 96 -5.96 -14.75 7.00
N ARG A 97 -4.92 -14.49 7.80
CA ARG A 97 -4.83 -13.33 8.69
C ARG A 97 -3.45 -12.70 8.54
N ALA A 98 -3.39 -11.38 8.67
CA ALA A 98 -2.12 -10.69 8.76
C ALA A 98 -1.33 -11.23 9.97
N SER A 99 -0.04 -11.43 9.78
CA SER A 99 0.90 -11.85 10.81
C SER A 99 2.20 -11.09 10.65
N LEU A 100 2.93 -10.92 11.75
CA LEU A 100 4.26 -10.34 11.71
C LEU A 100 5.18 -11.27 10.90
N GLN A 101 5.79 -10.71 9.87
CA GLN A 101 6.77 -11.40 9.05
C GLN A 101 8.18 -10.92 9.42
N SER A 102 9.13 -11.85 9.47
CA SER A 102 10.55 -11.49 9.45
C SER A 102 10.92 -11.00 8.05
N LEU A 103 11.94 -10.14 7.96
CA LEU A 103 12.51 -9.77 6.66
C LEU A 103 12.94 -11.03 5.89
N GLU A 104 12.44 -11.19 4.67
CA GLU A 104 12.79 -12.34 3.83
C GLU A 104 14.25 -12.27 3.35
N ILE A 105 14.75 -11.05 3.17
CA ILE A 105 16.10 -10.77 2.67
C ILE A 105 16.71 -9.69 3.56
N PRO A 106 17.96 -9.86 4.05
CA PRO A 106 18.66 -8.80 4.76
C PRO A 106 18.93 -7.60 3.83
N PRO A 107 19.14 -6.39 4.36
CA PRO A 107 19.50 -5.23 3.56
C PRO A 107 20.66 -5.54 2.61
N ALA A 108 20.48 -5.27 1.31
CA ALA A 108 21.50 -5.54 0.31
C ALA A 108 22.75 -4.66 0.48
N ILE A 109 22.57 -3.48 1.08
CA ILE A 109 23.62 -2.50 1.35
C ILE A 109 23.79 -2.36 2.86
N ASN A 110 25.03 -2.43 3.31
CA ASN A 110 25.40 -2.23 4.71
C ASN A 110 25.67 -0.73 4.96
N GLU A 111 24.60 0.04 5.06
CA GLU A 111 24.64 1.45 5.47
C GLU A 111 23.79 1.68 6.72
N ASP A 112 24.07 2.76 7.44
CA ASP A 112 23.22 3.16 8.55
C ASP A 112 21.95 3.84 8.02
N VAL A 113 20.80 3.20 8.26
CA VAL A 113 19.47 3.71 7.87
C VAL A 113 18.69 4.26 9.06
N GLY A 114 19.35 4.50 10.19
CA GLY A 114 18.76 5.16 11.36
C GLY A 114 17.93 4.22 12.24
N PHE A 115 18.17 2.91 12.17
CA PHE A 115 17.49 1.95 13.06
C PHE A 115 17.86 2.12 14.53
N ASN A 116 19.08 2.59 14.81
CA ASN A 116 19.61 2.66 16.17
C ASN A 116 20.01 4.07 16.63
N ASN A 117 20.01 5.05 15.72
CA ASN A 117 20.47 6.42 15.98
C ASN A 117 19.90 7.40 14.96
N VAL A 118 20.04 8.69 15.25
CA VAL A 118 19.75 9.76 14.29
C VAL A 118 20.87 9.79 13.25
N LEU A 119 20.51 10.07 11.99
CA LEU A 119 21.45 10.21 10.89
C LEU A 119 21.79 11.69 10.65
N ASP A 120 23.03 11.95 10.24
CA ASP A 120 23.48 13.30 9.85
C ASP A 120 23.09 13.65 8.39
N THR A 121 22.93 12.64 7.53
CA THR A 121 22.50 12.74 6.13
C THR A 121 21.38 11.73 5.84
N LEU A 122 20.67 11.91 4.72
CA LEU A 122 19.71 10.90 4.27
C LEU A 122 20.43 9.61 3.86
N PRO A 123 19.81 8.41 4.05
CA PRO A 123 20.36 7.16 3.53
C PRO A 123 20.77 7.28 2.05
N GLY A 124 21.88 6.67 1.66
CA GLY A 124 22.48 6.82 0.34
C GLY A 124 23.11 8.19 0.03
N ASP A 125 23.32 9.05 1.05
CA ASP A 125 23.77 10.44 0.90
C ASP A 125 22.91 11.25 -0.09
N ASN A 126 21.61 10.94 -0.12
CA ASN A 126 20.68 11.60 -1.04
C ASN A 126 20.53 13.10 -0.69
N PRO A 127 20.76 14.01 -1.64
CA PRO A 127 20.48 15.43 -1.41
C PRO A 127 18.97 15.67 -1.38
N VAL A 128 18.52 16.64 -0.59
CA VAL A 128 17.11 17.08 -0.62
C VAL A 128 16.85 17.80 -1.95
N THR A 129 15.79 17.40 -2.64
CA THR A 129 15.35 17.89 -3.94
C THR A 129 13.85 18.19 -3.92
N GLY A 130 13.41 19.10 -4.81
CA GLY A 130 12.07 19.67 -4.78
C GLY A 130 11.99 20.83 -3.79
N GLN A 131 11.67 22.03 -4.28
CA GLN A 131 11.44 23.18 -3.39
C GLN A 131 10.02 23.09 -2.82
N LEU A 132 9.93 23.30 -1.50
CA LEU A 132 8.70 23.72 -0.86
C LEU A 132 8.67 25.24 -0.99
N ASP A 133 7.87 25.74 -1.93
CA ASP A 133 7.63 27.17 -2.12
C ASP A 133 6.96 27.81 -0.88
#